data_AF-A0A6J6TI58-F1
#
_entry.id   AF-A0A6J6TI58-F1
#
_cell.length_a   1.000
_cell.length_b   1.000
_cell.length_c   1.000
_cell.angle_alpha   90.00
_cell.angle_beta   90.00
_cell.angle_gamma   90.00
#
_symmetry.space_group_name_H-M   'P 1'
#
loop_
_entity.id
_entity.type
_entity.pdbx_description
1 polymer ?
#
loop_
_entity_poly.entity_id
_entity_poly.type
_entity_poly.pdbx_seq_one_letter_code
_entity_poly.pdbx_strand_id
1 'polypeptide(L)'
;MDDLRPMHNPPHPGEFISEVYLEPFGVSGRELAQQLDVSASTLSRVLNGSSRVSPEMALRLSKALGRTPESWLSMQGAHDLWQARKQVDLRRVHRLTLAPAS
;
A
#
# COMPACT_ATOMS: atom_id res chain seq x y z
N MET A 1 4.82 -19.74 6.36
CA MET A 1 5.47 -18.70 7.19
C MET A 1 6.87 -18.51 6.64
N ASP A 2 7.00 -17.81 5.51
CA ASP A 2 8.31 -17.59 4.88
C ASP A 2 8.29 -16.37 3.96
N ASP A 3 7.81 -15.23 4.47
CA ASP A 3 7.61 -14.00 3.68
C ASP A 3 8.15 -12.75 4.38
N LEU A 4 9.22 -12.91 5.17
CA LEU A 4 9.93 -11.80 5.83
C LEU A 4 11.23 -11.43 5.11
N ARG A 5 11.39 -11.81 3.84
CA ARG A 5 12.44 -11.19 3.01
C ARG A 5 11.91 -9.82 2.58
N PRO A 6 12.51 -8.71 3.03
CA PRO A 6 12.09 -7.40 2.55
C PRO A 6 12.29 -7.39 1.03
N MET A 7 11.19 -7.21 0.30
CA MET A 7 11.26 -7.01 -1.15
C MET A 7 12.18 -5.83 -1.41
N HIS A 8 13.13 -6.01 -2.33
CA HIS A 8 13.92 -4.91 -2.83
C HIS A 8 13.02 -4.05 -3.72
N ASN A 9 12.70 -2.81 -3.30
CA ASN A 9 11.76 -1.90 -3.97
C ASN A 9 10.31 -2.43 -4.03
N PRO A 10 9.59 -2.48 -2.90
CA PRO A 10 8.16 -2.83 -2.89
C PRO A 10 7.34 -1.81 -3.70
N PRO A 11 6.52 -2.27 -4.67
CA PRO A 11 5.72 -1.37 -5.52
C PRO A 11 4.66 -0.65 -4.69
N HIS A 12 4.25 0.54 -5.16
CA HIS A 12 3.07 1.19 -4.57
C HIS A 12 1.83 0.32 -4.86
N PRO A 13 0.85 0.19 -3.94
CA PRO A 13 -0.36 -0.59 -4.23
C PRO A 13 -1.10 -0.16 -5.50
N GLY A 14 -1.04 1.11 -5.87
CA GLY A 14 -1.59 1.63 -7.12
C GLY A 14 -0.94 1.08 -8.39
N GLU A 15 0.39 0.95 -8.39
CA GLU A 15 1.15 0.33 -9.49
C GLU A 15 0.75 -1.15 -9.59
N PHE A 16 0.73 -1.85 -8.45
CA PHE A 16 0.29 -3.24 -8.36
C PHE A 16 -1.14 -3.46 -8.87
N ILE A 17 -2.09 -2.58 -8.52
CA ILE A 17 -3.47 -2.64 -9.02
C ILE A 17 -3.49 -2.54 -10.55
N SER A 18 -2.71 -1.62 -11.10
CA SER A 18 -2.66 -1.40 -12.55
C SER A 18 -2.12 -2.62 -13.28
N GLU A 19 -0.95 -3.12 -12.87
CA GLU A 19 -0.23 -4.23 -13.52
C GLU A 19 -0.93 -5.59 -13.34
N VAL A 20 -1.59 -5.82 -12.21
CA VAL A 20 -2.16 -7.15 -11.87
C VAL A 20 -3.64 -7.25 -12.19
N TYR A 21 -4.40 -6.15 -12.14
CA TYR A 21 -5.85 -6.19 -12.28
C TYR A 21 -6.40 -5.33 -13.43
N LEU A 22 -5.83 -4.17 -13.73
CA LEU A 22 -6.40 -3.29 -14.76
C LEU A 22 -5.91 -3.69 -16.15
N GLU A 23 -4.60 -3.69 -16.37
CA GLU A 23 -3.99 -3.94 -17.68
C GLU A 23 -4.28 -5.36 -18.21
N PRO A 24 -4.14 -6.44 -17.43
CA PRO A 24 -4.35 -7.79 -17.95
C PRO A 24 -5.82 -8.09 -18.31
N PHE A 25 -6.76 -7.37 -17.70
CA PHE A 25 -8.20 -7.59 -17.87
C PHE A 25 -8.88 -6.49 -18.68
N GLY A 26 -8.13 -5.49 -19.17
CA GLY A 26 -8.68 -4.36 -19.93
C GLY A 26 -9.64 -3.49 -19.14
N VAL A 27 -9.55 -3.49 -17.80
CA VAL A 27 -10.43 -2.69 -16.93
C VAL A 27 -9.87 -1.29 -16.81
N SER A 28 -10.70 -0.29 -17.04
CA SER A 28 -10.30 1.11 -16.89
C SER A 28 -10.28 1.54 -15.43
N GLY A 29 -9.44 2.51 -15.09
CA GLY A 29 -9.48 3.14 -13.76
C GLY A 29 -10.84 3.78 -13.45
N ARG A 30 -11.60 4.23 -14.46
CA ARG A 30 -12.95 4.77 -14.23
C ARG A 30 -13.94 3.69 -13.79
N GLU A 31 -13.89 2.52 -14.43
CA GLU A 31 -14.74 1.38 -14.06
C GLU A 31 -14.41 0.90 -12.65
N LEU A 32 -13.13 0.76 -12.30
CA LEU A 32 -12.75 0.39 -10.94
C LEU A 32 -13.19 1.46 -9.92
N ALA A 33 -13.07 2.75 -10.22
CA ALA A 33 -13.52 3.81 -9.31
C ALA A 33 -15.03 3.70 -9.00
N GLN A 34 -15.84 3.34 -9.99
CA GLN A 34 -17.26 3.10 -9.81
C GLN A 34 -17.52 1.90 -8.91
N GLN A 35 -16.81 0.78 -9.10
CA GLN A 35 -16.96 -0.42 -8.25
C GLN A 35 -16.50 -0.18 -6.80
N LEU A 36 -15.55 0.72 -6.61
CA LEU A 36 -15.06 1.12 -5.28
C LEU A 36 -15.95 2.18 -4.61
N ASP A 37 -16.93 2.75 -5.30
CA ASP A 37 -17.73 3.89 -4.82
C ASP A 37 -16.85 5.09 -4.40
N VAL A 38 -15.94 5.49 -5.29
CA VAL A 38 -15.07 6.67 -5.11
C VAL A 38 -15.00 7.50 -6.39
N SER A 39 -14.56 8.75 -6.28
CA SER A 39 -14.32 9.56 -7.47
C SER A 39 -13.16 8.98 -8.29
N ALA A 40 -13.26 9.12 -9.63
CA ALA A 40 -12.17 8.74 -10.53
C ALA A 40 -10.85 9.48 -10.19
N SER A 41 -10.94 10.73 -9.72
CA SER A 41 -9.77 11.50 -9.26
C SER A 41 -9.11 10.89 -8.02
N THR A 42 -9.90 10.34 -7.09
CA THR A 42 -9.38 9.67 -5.89
C THR A 42 -8.63 8.41 -6.27
N LEU A 43 -9.25 7.55 -7.09
CA LEU A 43 -8.58 6.33 -7.55
C LEU A 43 -7.36 6.65 -8.42
N SER A 44 -7.44 7.64 -9.32
CA SER A 44 -6.30 8.03 -10.17
C SER A 44 -5.06 8.41 -9.35
N ARG A 45 -5.24 9.16 -8.25
CA ARG A 45 -4.13 9.47 -7.34
C ARG A 45 -3.56 8.24 -6.63
N VAL A 46 -4.39 7.24 -6.32
CA VAL A 46 -3.90 5.98 -5.76
C VAL A 46 -3.10 5.22 -6.82
N LEU A 47 -3.65 5.05 -8.02
CA LEU A 47 -3.03 4.31 -9.14
C LEU A 47 -1.68 4.90 -9.54
N ASN A 48 -1.53 6.24 -9.55
CA ASN A 48 -0.27 6.91 -9.90
C ASN A 48 0.70 7.08 -8.71
N GLY A 49 0.38 6.53 -7.53
CA GLY A 49 1.25 6.59 -6.36
C GLY A 49 1.30 7.93 -5.61
N SER A 50 0.52 8.94 -6.01
CA SER A 50 0.46 10.24 -5.31
C SER A 50 -0.45 10.25 -4.08
N SER A 51 -1.26 9.22 -3.88
CA SER A 51 -2.07 9.01 -2.68
C SER A 51 -1.95 7.58 -2.19
N ARG A 52 -1.87 7.43 -0.86
CA ARG A 52 -1.77 6.14 -0.18
C ARG A 52 -3.11 5.40 -0.23
N VAL A 53 -3.06 4.08 -0.12
CA VAL A 53 -4.21 3.27 0.28
C VAL A 53 -4.49 3.50 1.76
N SER A 54 -5.63 4.10 2.07
CA SER A 54 -6.17 4.22 3.44
C SER A 54 -6.85 2.92 3.89
N PRO A 55 -7.12 2.73 5.20
CA PRO A 55 -7.91 1.59 5.67
C PRO A 55 -9.30 1.50 5.01
N GLU A 56 -9.95 2.63 4.78
CA GLU A 56 -11.25 2.70 4.10
C GLU A 56 -11.15 2.25 2.63
N MET A 57 -10.08 2.64 1.93
CA MET A 57 -9.80 2.16 0.58
C MET A 57 -9.44 0.68 0.56
N ALA A 58 -8.70 0.18 1.55
CA ALA A 58 -8.35 -1.23 1.67
C ALA A 58 -9.59 -2.13 1.83
N LEU A 59 -10.59 -1.68 2.61
CA LEU A 59 -11.89 -2.37 2.72
C LEU A 59 -12.61 -2.44 1.37
N ARG A 60 -12.66 -1.32 0.63
CA ARG A 60 -13.27 -1.27 -0.71
C ARG A 60 -12.55 -2.17 -1.71
N LEU A 61 -11.22 -2.11 -1.76
CA LEU A 61 -10.38 -2.94 -2.62
C LEU A 61 -10.54 -4.43 -2.30
N SER A 62 -10.59 -4.78 -1.01
CA SER A 62 -10.85 -6.17 -0.57
C SER A 62 -12.18 -6.68 -1.12
N LYS A 63 -13.24 -5.85 -1.04
CA LYS A 63 -14.55 -6.21 -1.56
C LYS A 63 -14.59 -6.31 -3.08
N ALA A 64 -13.89 -5.44 -3.81
CA ALA A 64 -13.97 -5.33 -5.26
C ALA A 64 -12.98 -6.25 -6.02
N LEU A 65 -11.77 -6.45 -5.49
CA LEU A 65 -10.66 -7.15 -6.15
C LEU A 65 -10.16 -8.38 -5.37
N GLY A 66 -10.71 -8.62 -4.18
CA GLY A 66 -10.23 -9.66 -3.27
C GLY A 66 -9.00 -9.23 -2.47
N ARG A 67 -8.29 -10.22 -1.89
CA ARG A 67 -7.31 -10.06 -0.79
C ARG A 67 -7.95 -9.52 0.49
N THR A 68 -7.24 -9.62 1.60
CA THR A 68 -7.70 -9.02 2.85
C THR A 68 -7.35 -7.52 2.91
N PRO A 69 -8.10 -6.70 3.64
CA PRO A 69 -7.75 -5.29 3.88
C PRO A 69 -6.33 -5.13 4.47
N GLU A 70 -5.93 -6.05 5.37
CA GLU A 70 -4.60 -6.07 5.99
C GLU A 70 -3.50 -6.35 4.95
N SER A 71 -3.78 -7.17 3.94
CA SER A 71 -2.83 -7.41 2.84
C SER A 71 -2.57 -6.14 2.04
N TRP A 72 -3.60 -5.37 1.74
CA TRP A 72 -3.47 -4.07 1.06
C TRP A 72 -2.69 -3.05 1.91
N LEU A 73 -3.01 -2.97 3.21
CA LEU A 73 -2.30 -2.08 4.13
C LEU A 73 -0.83 -2.50 4.36
N SER A 74 -0.55 -3.79 4.36
CA SER A 74 0.82 -4.32 4.48
C SER A 74 1.65 -3.94 3.26
N MET A 75 1.08 -4.02 2.05
CA MET A 75 1.73 -3.59 0.82
C MET A 75 2.04 -2.09 0.86
N GLN A 76 1.07 -1.25 1.26
CA GLN A 76 1.27 0.18 1.44
C GLN A 76 2.40 0.44 2.46
N GLY A 77 2.34 -0.20 3.63
CA GLY A 77 3.35 -0.04 4.68
C GLY A 77 4.75 -0.47 4.25
N ALA A 78 4.87 -1.54 3.44
CA ALA A 78 6.13 -1.96 2.87
C ALA A 78 6.71 -0.90 1.92
N HIS A 79 5.88 -0.36 1.02
CA HIS A 79 6.25 0.74 0.13
C HIS A 79 6.73 1.96 0.92
N ASP A 80 5.93 2.42 1.89
CA ASP A 80 6.22 3.61 2.67
C ASP A 80 7.51 3.47 3.48
N LEU A 81 7.71 2.31 4.12
CA LEU A 81 8.91 2.03 4.89
C LEU A 81 10.15 2.03 3.99
N TRP A 82 10.03 1.50 2.77
CA TRP A 82 11.13 1.55 1.81
C TRP A 82 11.47 2.98 1.37
N GLN A 83 10.47 3.82 1.10
CA GLN A 83 10.70 5.23 0.80
C GLN A 83 11.30 5.98 1.99
N ALA A 84 10.77 5.77 3.19
CA ALA A 84 11.26 6.41 4.42
C ALA A 84 12.73 6.05 4.70
N ARG A 85 13.13 4.79 4.49
CA ARG A 85 14.52 4.33 4.67
C ARG A 85 15.55 5.10 3.83
N LYS A 86 15.13 5.72 2.73
CA LYS A 86 16.02 6.53 1.86
C LYS A 86 16.20 7.96 2.36
N GLN A 87 15.25 8.45 3.16
CA GLN A 87 15.13 9.87 3.50
C GLN A 87 15.43 10.12 4.99
N VAL A 88 15.10 9.17 5.86
CA VAL A 88 15.22 9.33 7.30
C VAL A 88 16.66 9.07 7.75
N ASP A 89 17.28 10.10 8.34
CA ASP A 89 18.57 9.98 9.03
C ASP A 89 18.38 9.46 10.45
N LEU A 90 18.86 8.24 10.70
CA LEU A 90 18.76 7.58 12.00
C LEU A 90 20.00 7.76 12.89
N ARG A 91 21.02 8.55 12.48
CA ARG A 91 22.28 8.71 13.24
C ARG A 91 22.10 9.21 14.67
N ARG A 92 21.02 9.95 14.94
CA ARG A 92 20.71 10.49 16.28
C ARG A 92 19.72 9.62 17.06
N VAL A 93 19.23 8.53 16.46
CA VAL A 93 18.28 7.59 17.07
C VAL A 93 19.07 6.49 17.77
N HIS A 94 18.79 6.28 19.05
CA HIS A 94 19.48 5.29 19.88
C HIS A 94 18.48 4.27 20.42
N ARG A 95 18.93 3.03 20.62
CA ARG A 95 18.12 1.98 21.23
C ARG A 95 17.85 2.34 22.69
N LEU A 96 16.57 2.39 23.07
CA LEU A 96 16.16 2.49 24.47
C LEU A 96 16.20 1.10 25.12
N THR A 97 16.90 0.98 26.24
CA THR A 97 16.86 -0.23 27.07
C THR A 97 15.66 -0.14 28.00
N LEU A 98 14.70 -1.04 27.85
CA LEU A 98 13.52 -1.14 28.71
C LEU A 98 13.74 -2.24 29.74
N ALA A 99 13.84 -1.87 31.02
CA ALA A 99 13.80 -2.80 32.14
C ALA A 99 12.46 -2.63 32.88
N PRO A 100 11.82 -3.73 33.35
CA PRO A 100 10.60 -3.62 34.14
C PRO A 100 10.89 -2.83 35.42
N ALA A 101 9.94 -1.97 35.82
CA ALA A 101 9.98 -1.33 37.12
C ALA A 101 9.82 -2.42 38.20
N SER A 102 10.68 -2.39 39.23
CA SER A 102 10.63 -3.31 40.37
C SER A 102 9.37 -3.16 41.19
#